data_AF-A0A973DJA5-F1
#
_entry.id   AF-A0A973DJA5-F1
#
_cell.length_a   1.000
_cell.length_b   1.000
_cell.length_c   1.000
_cell.angle_alpha   90.00
_cell.angle_beta   90.00
_cell.angle_gamma   90.00
#
_symmetry.space_group_name_H-M   'P 1'
#
loop_
_entity.id
_entity.type
_entity.pdbx_description
1 polymer ?
#
loop_
_entity_poly.entity_id
_entity_poly.type
_entity_poly.pdbx_seq_one_letter_code
_entity_poly.pdbx_strand_id
1 'polypeptide(L)'
;QSENAIRMSFGPAVNQQEIDFACDKIRSLKPILEANCLVVSDSTSPQHEVCAIGLTQLRHQAACCWLYVDSDKNAVVIDPIIELIPRMAKIVATQGLSVKAILDTHNHQDRLSARCLLSKELAERFVANEIDELGWPKDSATIELSDARLTKVATPGHSDDSVSYLLSDTQSGDISYCFCGDLILPGGLGNTAISGGDAAKMAQSLKQLAMAVQDSTVICSGHDYQQCFAMDWHAQKETTPLLAQLLNDQISDTQFIELKHQADEQKHTASHSLCGYVETLESAPMKQLTAADAKAMLDSQATYIIDTREPYEHGANNLSELFSVANSKVINIPLSRMANAIVEEQLDKTHTYILVCRSGNRSKQAANNLSQLGFEKVYNLDGGLALL
;
A
#
# COMPACT_ATOMS: atom_id res chain seq x y z
N GLN A 1 -17.85 -19.31 24.31
CA GLN A 1 -16.49 -19.74 23.93
C GLN A 1 -15.76 -18.49 23.49
N SER A 2 -14.57 -18.19 24.04
CA SER A 2 -13.82 -17.00 23.61
C SER A 2 -13.39 -17.18 22.16
N GLU A 3 -13.71 -16.22 21.29
CA GLU A 3 -13.38 -16.25 19.86
C GLU A 3 -11.86 -16.33 19.57
N ASN A 4 -11.02 -16.15 20.60
CA ASN A 4 -9.55 -16.16 20.52
C ASN A 4 -8.89 -17.45 21.04
N ALA A 5 -9.61 -18.55 21.22
CA ALA A 5 -9.03 -19.81 21.69
C ALA A 5 -8.36 -20.60 20.55
N ILE A 6 -7.05 -20.82 20.62
CA ILE A 6 -6.34 -21.74 19.72
C ILE A 6 -6.68 -23.17 20.14
N ARG A 7 -7.42 -23.89 19.29
CA ARG A 7 -7.70 -25.32 19.50
C ARG A 7 -6.67 -26.17 18.77
N MET A 8 -5.81 -26.83 19.53
CA MET A 8 -4.94 -27.87 18.99
C MET A 8 -5.69 -29.19 18.90
N SER A 9 -5.57 -29.87 17.77
CA SER A 9 -6.10 -31.22 17.57
C SER A 9 -4.94 -32.17 17.35
N PHE A 10 -4.74 -33.09 18.29
CA PHE A 10 -3.70 -34.11 18.23
C PHE A 10 -4.31 -35.45 17.86
N GLY A 11 -3.73 -36.12 16.85
CA GLY A 11 -4.14 -37.47 16.46
C GLY A 11 -3.60 -38.55 17.41
N PRO A 12 -4.08 -39.80 17.29
CA PRO A 12 -3.64 -40.91 18.16
C PRO A 12 -2.16 -41.29 18.00
N ALA A 13 -1.49 -40.80 16.95
CA ALA A 13 -0.06 -41.05 16.69
C ALA A 13 0.87 -39.95 17.24
N VAL A 14 0.34 -38.86 17.80
CA VAL A 14 1.16 -37.76 18.34
C VAL A 14 1.79 -38.17 19.67
N ASN A 15 3.06 -37.81 19.87
CA ASN A 15 3.79 -38.04 21.11
C ASN A 15 3.92 -36.76 21.96
N GLN A 16 4.34 -36.93 23.23
CA GLN A 16 4.45 -35.80 24.17
C GLN A 16 5.48 -34.75 23.74
N GLN A 17 6.58 -35.15 23.10
CA GLN A 17 7.59 -34.20 22.61
C GLN A 17 7.03 -33.31 21.51
N GLU A 18 6.21 -33.85 20.62
CA GLU A 18 5.52 -33.07 19.57
C GLU A 18 4.50 -32.10 20.16
N ILE A 19 3.78 -32.50 21.21
CA ILE A 19 2.84 -31.61 21.94
C ILE A 19 3.60 -30.48 22.63
N ASP A 20 4.68 -30.78 23.35
CA ASP A 20 5.48 -29.79 24.06
C ASP A 20 6.11 -28.80 23.08
N PHE A 21 6.66 -29.30 21.97
CA PHE A 21 7.18 -28.48 20.89
C PHE A 21 6.10 -27.55 20.30
N ALA A 22 4.89 -28.06 20.03
CA ALA A 22 3.79 -27.25 19.52
C ALA A 22 3.37 -26.16 20.54
N CYS A 23 3.30 -26.51 21.83
CA CYS A 23 3.00 -25.56 22.90
C CYS A 23 4.06 -24.46 23.00
N ASP A 24 5.33 -24.80 22.94
CA ASP A 24 6.44 -23.85 23.04
C ASP A 24 6.48 -22.94 21.81
N LYS A 25 6.19 -23.46 20.61
CA LYS A 25 6.01 -22.64 19.42
C LYS A 25 4.87 -21.64 19.58
N ILE A 26 3.69 -22.05 20.06
CA ILE A 26 2.57 -21.13 20.32
C ILE A 26 2.95 -20.06 21.35
N ARG A 27 3.61 -20.45 22.46
CA ARG A 27 4.05 -19.50 23.48
C ARG A 27 5.07 -18.50 22.94
N SER A 28 5.98 -18.93 22.06
CA SER A 28 6.97 -18.06 21.43
C SER A 28 6.35 -16.99 20.51
N LEU A 29 5.14 -17.22 19.99
CA LEU A 29 4.41 -16.23 19.19
C LEU A 29 3.81 -15.11 20.03
N LYS A 30 3.50 -15.34 21.31
CA LYS A 30 2.88 -14.32 22.17
C LYS A 30 3.62 -12.97 22.17
N PRO A 31 4.93 -12.90 22.51
CA PRO A 31 5.65 -11.63 22.51
C PRO A 31 5.71 -10.99 21.12
N ILE A 32 5.75 -11.79 20.05
CA ILE A 32 5.74 -11.32 18.66
C ILE A 32 4.39 -10.69 18.33
N LEU A 33 3.28 -11.36 18.65
CA LEU A 33 1.94 -10.84 18.38
C LEU A 33 1.61 -9.61 19.25
N GLU A 34 2.09 -9.56 20.49
CA GLU A 34 1.99 -8.39 21.37
C GLU A 34 2.76 -7.20 20.77
N ALA A 35 4.02 -7.40 20.37
CA ALA A 35 4.86 -6.37 19.74
C ALA A 35 4.27 -5.82 18.43
N ASN A 36 3.50 -6.64 17.71
CA ASN A 36 2.91 -6.27 16.41
C ASN A 36 1.42 -5.96 16.50
N CYS A 37 0.91 -5.68 17.70
CA CYS A 37 -0.44 -5.18 17.91
C CYS A 37 -1.54 -6.17 17.45
N LEU A 38 -1.23 -7.47 17.35
CA LEU A 38 -2.15 -8.51 16.86
C LEU A 38 -2.94 -9.21 17.98
N VAL A 39 -2.63 -8.93 19.25
CA VAL A 39 -3.41 -9.45 20.41
C VAL A 39 -4.15 -8.32 21.11
N VAL A 40 -5.43 -8.54 21.40
CA VAL A 40 -6.22 -7.72 22.32
C VAL A 40 -5.93 -8.23 23.74
N SER A 41 -4.96 -7.64 24.41
CA SER A 41 -4.76 -7.81 25.85
C SER A 41 -4.76 -6.44 26.51
N ASP A 42 -5.38 -6.35 27.69
CA ASP A 42 -5.39 -5.16 28.57
C ASP A 42 -3.98 -4.84 29.14
N SER A 43 -2.94 -5.48 28.61
CA SER A 43 -1.55 -5.27 29.01
C SER A 43 -1.05 -3.94 28.48
N THR A 44 -0.75 -3.03 29.39
CA THR A 44 -0.35 -1.63 29.20
C THR A 44 0.98 -1.41 28.47
N SER A 45 1.56 -2.38 27.76
CA SER A 45 2.84 -2.18 27.08
C SER A 45 3.16 -3.23 26.00
N PRO A 46 2.76 -3.04 24.73
CA PRO A 46 3.57 -3.52 23.63
C PRO A 46 4.70 -2.50 23.42
N GLN A 47 5.89 -2.80 23.95
CA GLN A 47 7.11 -2.09 23.55
C GLN A 47 7.49 -2.59 22.15
N HIS A 48 7.36 -1.70 21.18
CA HIS A 48 7.89 -1.77 19.82
C HIS A 48 7.12 -2.64 18.81
N GLU A 49 6.20 -1.98 18.12
CA GLU A 49 6.29 -2.00 16.66
C GLU A 49 7.42 -1.02 16.26
N VAL A 50 8.18 -1.33 15.20
CA VAL A 50 8.88 -0.28 14.45
C VAL A 50 7.77 0.68 14.04
N CYS A 51 7.78 1.89 14.60
CA CYS A 51 6.70 2.84 14.42
C CYS A 51 6.32 2.91 12.93
N ALA A 52 5.02 2.96 12.65
CA ALA A 52 4.49 3.07 11.28
C ALA A 52 4.84 4.42 10.62
N ILE A 53 5.91 5.10 11.06
CA ILE A 53 6.46 6.33 10.48
C ILE A 53 6.59 6.13 8.98
N GLY A 54 6.03 7.05 8.21
CA GLY A 54 5.88 6.94 6.79
C GLY A 54 4.54 6.33 6.39
N LEU A 55 4.51 5.73 5.19
CA LEU A 55 3.29 5.25 4.58
C LEU A 55 3.06 3.75 4.78
N THR A 56 1.82 3.40 5.13
CA THR A 56 1.31 2.02 5.13
C THR A 56 0.06 1.92 4.28
N GLN A 57 0.04 0.95 3.37
CA GLN A 57 -1.15 0.57 2.62
C GLN A 57 -1.87 -0.58 3.34
N LEU A 58 -3.16 -0.42 3.56
CA LEU A 58 -4.07 -1.47 3.99
C LEU A 58 -5.11 -1.70 2.90
N ARG A 59 -5.53 -2.94 2.72
CA ARG A 59 -6.43 -3.31 1.62
C ARG A 59 -7.51 -4.29 2.05
N HIS A 60 -8.67 -4.14 1.45
CA HIS A 60 -9.71 -5.16 1.45
C HIS A 60 -10.13 -5.38 -0.01
N GLN A 61 -9.88 -6.59 -0.53
CA GLN A 61 -10.02 -6.89 -1.95
C GLN A 61 -9.14 -5.94 -2.80
N ALA A 62 -9.74 -5.23 -3.77
CA ALA A 62 -9.02 -4.24 -4.59
C ALA A 62 -8.97 -2.86 -3.95
N ALA A 63 -9.81 -2.58 -2.96
CA ALA A 63 -9.92 -1.25 -2.40
C ALA A 63 -8.78 -0.97 -1.40
N CYS A 64 -8.22 0.24 -1.50
CA CYS A 64 -7.06 0.68 -0.77
C CYS A 64 -7.45 1.69 0.32
N CYS A 65 -6.71 1.64 1.42
CA CYS A 65 -6.73 2.59 2.51
C CYS A 65 -5.28 2.93 2.86
N TRP A 66 -5.03 4.20 3.11
CA TRP A 66 -3.70 4.71 3.36
C TRP A 66 -3.61 5.27 4.77
N LEU A 67 -2.58 4.84 5.51
CA LEU A 67 -2.21 5.41 6.80
C LEU A 67 -0.82 6.02 6.64
N TYR A 68 -0.73 7.34 6.74
CA TYR A 68 0.55 8.03 6.87
C TYR A 68 0.77 8.44 8.32
N VAL A 69 1.98 8.27 8.84
CA VAL A 69 2.39 8.68 10.18
C VAL A 69 3.69 9.47 10.10
N ASP A 70 3.76 10.65 10.71
CA ASP A 70 4.99 11.43 10.76
C ASP A 70 5.94 10.99 11.89
N SER A 71 7.10 11.65 11.99
CA SER A 71 8.10 11.38 13.03
C SER A 71 7.62 11.65 14.47
N ASP A 72 6.63 12.53 14.68
CA ASP A 72 6.02 12.82 15.98
C ASP A 72 4.70 12.04 16.22
N LYS A 73 4.45 10.99 15.44
CA LYS A 73 3.27 10.11 15.54
C LYS A 73 1.92 10.77 15.25
N ASN A 74 1.91 11.90 14.55
CA ASN A 74 0.69 12.42 13.95
C ASN A 74 0.34 11.57 12.74
N ALA A 75 -0.95 11.28 12.56
CA ALA A 75 -1.41 10.38 11.52
C ALA A 75 -2.54 10.97 10.67
N VAL A 76 -2.57 10.60 9.40
CA VAL A 76 -3.71 10.83 8.51
C VAL A 76 -4.15 9.49 7.91
N VAL A 77 -5.47 9.27 7.91
CA VAL A 77 -6.08 8.11 7.26
C VAL A 77 -6.83 8.58 6.03
N ILE A 78 -6.60 7.92 4.89
CA ILE A 78 -7.25 8.24 3.61
C ILE A 78 -7.97 6.98 3.11
N ASP A 79 -9.22 7.18 2.68
CA ASP A 79 -10.13 6.16 2.16
C ASP A 79 -10.30 4.95 3.11
N PRO A 80 -10.72 5.17 4.38
CA PRO A 80 -10.90 4.07 5.34
C PRO A 80 -11.94 3.05 4.88
N ILE A 81 -11.72 1.80 5.25
CA ILE A 81 -12.56 0.65 4.88
C ILE A 81 -13.14 0.01 6.12
N ILE A 82 -14.43 -0.32 6.10
CA ILE A 82 -15.17 -0.83 7.26
C ILE A 82 -14.49 -2.09 7.83
N GLU A 83 -14.13 -3.05 6.97
CA GLU A 83 -13.49 -4.31 7.34
C GLU A 83 -12.10 -4.11 7.96
N LEU A 84 -11.47 -2.94 7.75
CA LEU A 84 -10.15 -2.61 8.27
C LEU A 84 -10.19 -1.78 9.56
N ILE A 85 -11.37 -1.31 10.01
CA ILE A 85 -11.52 -0.49 11.22
C ILE A 85 -10.87 -1.16 12.44
N PRO A 86 -11.13 -2.44 12.77
CA PRO A 86 -10.55 -3.05 13.97
C PRO A 86 -9.02 -3.05 13.96
N ARG A 87 -8.42 -3.29 12.78
CA ARG A 87 -6.95 -3.25 12.59
C ARG A 87 -6.42 -1.84 12.73
N MET A 88 -7.08 -0.86 12.12
CA MET A 88 -6.68 0.56 12.17
C MET A 88 -6.74 1.10 13.60
N ALA A 89 -7.85 0.88 14.30
CA ALA A 89 -8.04 1.31 15.68
C ALA A 89 -6.97 0.73 16.60
N LYS A 90 -6.63 -0.54 16.38
CA LYS A 90 -5.58 -1.22 17.11
C LYS A 90 -4.21 -0.57 16.89
N ILE A 91 -3.80 -0.33 15.63
CA ILE A 91 -2.54 0.35 15.28
C ILE A 91 -2.46 1.72 15.95
N VAL A 92 -3.51 2.54 15.81
CA VAL A 92 -3.58 3.88 16.41
C VAL A 92 -3.42 3.83 17.93
N ALA A 93 -4.12 2.90 18.58
CA ALA A 93 -4.11 2.79 20.03
C ALA A 93 -2.77 2.31 20.60
N THR A 94 -2.19 1.25 20.03
CA THR A 94 -0.97 0.62 20.54
C THR A 94 0.29 1.43 20.23
N GLN A 95 0.35 2.11 19.08
CA GLN A 95 1.51 2.93 18.73
C GLN A 95 1.43 4.34 19.33
N GLY A 96 0.27 4.72 19.89
CA GLY A 96 0.06 6.03 20.49
C GLY A 96 -0.06 7.14 19.46
N LEU A 97 -0.72 6.87 18.33
CA LEU A 97 -0.83 7.82 17.22
C LEU A 97 -1.88 8.90 17.54
N SER A 98 -1.61 10.13 17.07
CA SER A 98 -2.55 11.26 17.10
C SER A 98 -3.14 11.47 15.71
N VAL A 99 -4.37 11.00 15.47
CA VAL A 99 -5.01 11.13 14.16
C VAL A 99 -5.48 12.57 13.93
N LYS A 100 -4.93 13.23 12.92
CA LYS A 100 -5.26 14.62 12.53
C LYS A 100 -6.46 14.71 11.61
N ALA A 101 -6.62 13.73 10.72
CA ALA A 101 -7.72 13.67 9.79
C ALA A 101 -8.02 12.24 9.34
N ILE A 102 -9.28 12.01 9.01
CA ILE A 102 -9.78 10.81 8.36
C ILE A 102 -10.54 11.29 7.13
N LEU A 103 -10.03 10.97 5.95
CA LEU A 103 -10.40 11.59 4.68
C LEU A 103 -10.92 10.54 3.71
N ASP A 104 -11.90 10.90 2.89
CA ASP A 104 -12.19 10.19 1.65
C ASP A 104 -11.66 11.02 0.47
N THR A 105 -11.23 10.38 -0.61
CA THR A 105 -10.84 11.07 -1.86
C THR A 105 -12.05 11.46 -2.70
N HIS A 106 -13.17 10.76 -2.53
CA HIS A 106 -14.45 11.03 -3.16
C HIS A 106 -15.55 10.23 -2.46
N ASN A 107 -16.81 10.51 -2.75
CA ASN A 107 -17.91 9.65 -2.32
C ASN A 107 -17.93 8.35 -3.13
N HIS A 108 -17.45 7.27 -2.50
CA HIS A 108 -17.36 5.94 -3.11
C HIS A 108 -18.75 5.40 -3.50
N GLN A 109 -18.92 4.96 -4.75
CA GLN A 109 -20.21 4.41 -5.24
C GLN A 109 -20.35 2.91 -4.99
N ASP A 110 -19.23 2.20 -4.87
CA ASP A 110 -19.14 0.76 -4.67
C ASP A 110 -19.25 0.36 -3.18
N ARG A 111 -19.05 1.31 -2.27
CA ARG A 111 -19.01 1.06 -0.81
C ARG A 111 -19.43 2.28 0.00
N LEU A 112 -19.81 2.02 1.26
CA LEU A 112 -20.07 3.09 2.23
C LEU A 112 -18.76 3.64 2.79
N SER A 113 -18.68 4.97 2.93
CA SER A 113 -17.59 5.62 3.67
C SER A 113 -17.49 5.09 5.10
N ALA A 114 -16.29 4.67 5.49
CA ALA A 114 -16.02 4.18 6.84
C ALA A 114 -15.65 5.29 7.84
N ARG A 115 -15.55 6.56 7.40
CA ARG A 115 -15.06 7.67 8.24
C ARG A 115 -15.83 7.81 9.54
N CYS A 116 -17.17 7.85 9.47
CA CYS A 116 -18.01 8.03 10.66
C CYS A 116 -17.82 6.89 11.67
N LEU A 117 -17.68 5.64 11.21
CA LEU A 117 -17.45 4.50 12.08
C LEU A 117 -16.05 4.54 12.69
N LEU A 118 -15.03 4.86 11.88
CA LEU A 118 -13.66 4.96 12.37
C LEU A 118 -13.48 6.12 13.36
N SER A 119 -14.08 7.30 13.11
CA SER A 119 -14.04 8.44 14.05
C SER A 119 -14.64 8.07 15.40
N LYS A 120 -15.74 7.28 15.42
CA LYS A 120 -16.35 6.81 16.67
C LYS A 120 -15.45 5.85 17.42
N GLU A 121 -14.83 4.92 16.71
CA GLU A 121 -13.87 3.97 17.29
C GLU A 121 -12.63 4.68 17.84
N LEU A 122 -12.24 5.80 17.24
CA LEU A 122 -11.07 6.60 17.62
C LEU A 122 -11.39 7.80 18.53
N ALA A 123 -12.60 7.90 19.10
CA ALA A 123 -13.07 9.12 19.77
C ALA A 123 -12.15 9.65 20.90
N GLU A 124 -11.37 8.78 21.56
CA GLU A 124 -10.40 9.19 22.60
C GLU A 124 -9.07 9.74 22.03
N ARG A 125 -8.83 9.59 20.73
CA ARG A 125 -7.56 9.87 20.02
C ARG A 125 -7.72 10.72 18.76
N PHE A 126 -8.94 11.17 18.50
CA PHE A 126 -9.31 11.98 17.35
C PHE A 126 -10.10 13.20 17.83
N VAL A 127 -9.60 14.40 17.54
CA VAL A 127 -10.32 15.65 17.86
C VAL A 127 -11.18 16.02 16.65
N ALA A 128 -12.50 16.07 16.86
CA ALA A 128 -13.43 16.46 15.81
C ALA A 128 -13.33 17.96 15.53
N ASN A 129 -12.92 18.31 14.31
CA ASN A 129 -13.06 19.65 13.74
C ASN A 129 -14.37 19.75 12.95
N GLU A 130 -14.80 20.98 12.62
CA GLU A 130 -15.78 21.14 11.55
C GLU A 130 -15.17 20.72 10.22
N ILE A 131 -15.81 19.75 9.55
CA ILE A 131 -15.30 19.11 8.34
C ILE A 131 -16.28 19.27 7.17
N ASP A 132 -15.74 19.22 5.95
CA ASP A 132 -16.52 19.10 4.73
C ASP A 132 -17.02 17.65 4.51
N GLU A 133 -17.67 17.43 3.36
CA GLU A 133 -18.26 16.15 3.00
C GLU A 133 -17.24 15.03 2.87
N LEU A 134 -15.95 15.32 2.64
CA LEU A 134 -14.88 14.35 2.49
C LEU A 134 -13.99 14.23 3.74
N GLY A 135 -14.25 15.03 4.77
CA GLY A 135 -13.54 14.94 6.06
C GLY A 135 -12.44 15.96 6.22
N TRP A 136 -12.29 16.86 5.25
CA TRP A 136 -11.31 17.93 5.31
C TRP A 136 -11.77 19.03 6.27
N PRO A 137 -10.90 19.56 7.16
CA PRO A 137 -11.28 20.66 8.05
C PRO A 137 -11.64 21.94 7.25
N LYS A 138 -12.85 22.47 7.44
CA LYS A 138 -13.43 23.52 6.57
C LYS A 138 -12.61 24.81 6.49
N ASP A 139 -12.02 25.23 7.60
CA ASP A 139 -11.27 26.48 7.71
C ASP A 139 -9.77 26.29 7.54
N SER A 140 -9.34 25.14 7.01
CA SER A 140 -7.93 24.81 6.81
C SER A 140 -7.58 24.75 5.33
N ALA A 141 -6.53 25.47 4.93
CA ALA A 141 -5.92 25.33 3.60
C ALA A 141 -5.08 24.05 3.49
N THR A 142 -4.47 23.62 4.60
CA THR A 142 -3.56 22.48 4.70
C THR A 142 -3.78 21.74 6.02
N ILE A 143 -3.36 20.47 6.06
CA ILE A 143 -3.21 19.72 7.31
C ILE A 143 -1.71 19.61 7.59
N GLU A 144 -1.24 20.33 8.60
CA GLU A 144 0.16 20.32 9.02
C GLU A 144 0.47 19.06 9.83
N LEU A 145 1.57 18.41 9.45
CA LEU A 145 2.25 17.37 10.22
C LEU A 145 3.63 17.94 10.62
N SER A 146 4.50 17.14 11.22
CA SER A 146 5.75 17.64 11.84
C SER A 146 6.84 17.88 10.81
N ASP A 147 7.01 16.96 9.88
CA ASP A 147 7.95 17.01 8.76
C ASP A 147 7.25 17.07 7.40
N ALA A 148 5.93 16.85 7.36
CA ALA A 148 5.13 16.84 6.14
C ALA A 148 3.91 17.77 6.22
N ARG A 149 3.33 18.06 5.06
CA ARG A 149 2.11 18.84 4.94
C ARG A 149 1.20 18.26 3.88
N LEU A 150 -0.07 18.08 4.23
CA LEU A 150 -1.08 17.59 3.28
C LEU A 150 -1.87 18.77 2.70
N THR A 151 -2.02 18.78 1.37
CA THR A 151 -2.82 19.78 0.63
C THR A 151 -3.92 19.09 -0.16
N LYS A 152 -5.11 19.69 -0.23
CA LYS A 152 -6.25 19.19 -1.02
C LYS A 152 -6.32 19.87 -2.38
N VAL A 153 -6.43 19.09 -3.45
CA VAL A 153 -6.58 19.57 -4.82
C VAL A 153 -7.83 18.95 -5.45
N ALA A 154 -8.72 19.77 -5.99
CA ALA A 154 -9.87 19.27 -6.73
C ALA A 154 -9.39 18.58 -8.01
N THR A 155 -9.79 17.33 -8.19
CA THR A 155 -9.41 16.51 -9.36
C THR A 155 -10.62 15.74 -9.88
N PRO A 156 -11.67 16.45 -10.33
CA PRO A 156 -12.87 15.81 -10.87
C PRO A 156 -12.54 14.99 -12.11
N GLY A 157 -13.30 13.93 -12.33
CA GLY A 157 -13.13 13.07 -13.48
C GLY A 157 -13.80 11.73 -13.28
N HIS A 158 -13.35 10.97 -12.29
CA HIS A 158 -14.05 9.75 -11.87
C HIS A 158 -15.43 10.07 -11.26
N SER A 159 -15.43 11.06 -10.38
CA SER A 159 -16.63 11.68 -9.83
C SER A 159 -16.45 13.20 -9.77
N ASP A 160 -17.57 13.93 -9.67
CA ASP A 160 -17.57 15.40 -9.64
C ASP A 160 -16.94 15.98 -8.36
N ASP A 161 -16.99 15.23 -7.26
CA ASP A 161 -16.43 15.60 -5.95
C ASP A 161 -15.02 15.05 -5.71
N SER A 162 -14.42 14.36 -6.69
CA SER A 162 -13.08 13.79 -6.55
C SER A 162 -12.03 14.84 -6.20
N VAL A 163 -11.21 14.53 -5.20
CA VAL A 163 -10.02 15.28 -4.81
C VAL A 163 -8.80 14.38 -4.73
N SER A 164 -7.64 14.99 -4.94
CA SER A 164 -6.35 14.40 -4.65
C SER A 164 -5.71 15.08 -3.44
N TYR A 165 -5.12 14.29 -2.55
CA TYR A 165 -4.35 14.81 -1.43
C TYR A 165 -2.85 14.69 -1.71
N LEU A 166 -2.14 15.81 -1.65
CA LEU A 166 -0.72 15.91 -1.95
C LEU A 166 0.05 16.05 -0.64
N LEU A 167 0.90 15.07 -0.33
CA LEU A 167 1.76 15.12 0.85
C LEU A 167 3.14 15.62 0.45
N SER A 168 3.45 16.87 0.83
CA SER A 168 4.74 17.50 0.59
C SER A 168 5.65 17.42 1.82
N ASP A 169 6.94 17.19 1.60
CA ASP A 169 7.97 17.42 2.61
C ASP A 169 8.07 18.92 2.93
N THR A 170 8.14 19.28 4.21
CA THR A 170 8.15 20.69 4.65
C THR A 170 9.46 21.41 4.38
N GLN A 171 10.57 20.68 4.21
CA GLN A 171 11.90 21.23 3.97
C GLN A 171 12.16 21.42 2.47
N SER A 172 11.96 20.38 1.66
CA SER A 172 12.19 20.45 0.22
C SER A 172 11.01 21.05 -0.55
N GLY A 173 9.78 20.85 -0.05
CA GLY A 173 8.56 21.19 -0.76
C GLY A 173 8.14 20.16 -1.81
N ASP A 174 8.93 19.10 -2.00
CA ASP A 174 8.66 18.04 -2.97
C ASP A 174 7.47 17.19 -2.51
N ILE A 175 6.69 16.68 -3.47
CA ILE A 175 5.50 15.86 -3.17
C ILE A 175 5.90 14.39 -3.11
N SER A 176 6.05 13.84 -1.91
CA SER A 176 6.39 12.43 -1.73
C SER A 176 5.26 11.49 -2.17
N TYR A 177 4.01 11.84 -1.83
CA TYR A 177 2.84 11.00 -2.10
C TYR A 177 1.67 11.82 -2.65
N CYS A 178 0.99 11.27 -3.66
CA CYS A 178 -0.24 11.79 -4.24
C CYS A 178 -1.37 10.77 -4.07
N PHE A 179 -2.28 11.02 -3.12
CA PHE A 179 -3.46 10.20 -2.88
C PHE A 179 -4.59 10.64 -3.81
N CYS A 180 -4.68 10.03 -4.98
CA CYS A 180 -5.54 10.48 -6.08
C CYS A 180 -6.89 9.75 -6.17
N GLY A 181 -7.20 8.88 -5.19
CA GLY A 181 -8.41 8.07 -5.23
C GLY A 181 -8.50 7.28 -6.53
N ASP A 182 -9.68 7.31 -7.14
CA ASP A 182 -9.94 6.60 -8.40
C ASP A 182 -9.72 7.48 -9.64
N LEU A 183 -9.06 8.64 -9.55
CA LEU A 183 -8.65 9.38 -10.74
C LEU A 183 -7.62 8.58 -11.57
N ILE A 184 -6.60 8.07 -10.89
CA ILE A 184 -5.50 7.29 -11.46
C ILE A 184 -5.45 5.94 -10.74
N LEU A 185 -5.40 4.86 -11.51
CA LEU A 185 -5.22 3.51 -11.01
C LEU A 185 -3.82 3.01 -11.43
N PRO A 186 -3.22 2.03 -10.75
CA PRO A 186 -1.88 1.56 -11.13
C PRO A 186 -1.89 1.09 -12.58
N GLY A 187 -1.15 1.72 -13.49
CA GLY A 187 -1.13 1.42 -14.93
C GLY A 187 -2.38 1.83 -15.72
N GLY A 188 -3.30 2.62 -15.15
CA GLY A 188 -4.59 2.95 -15.75
C GLY A 188 -5.24 4.22 -15.22
N LEU A 189 -6.47 4.49 -15.64
CA LEU A 189 -7.26 5.64 -15.23
C LEU A 189 -8.62 5.19 -14.68
N GLY A 190 -9.22 6.03 -13.84
CA GLY A 190 -10.56 5.83 -13.30
C GLY A 190 -11.65 5.67 -14.35
N ASN A 191 -12.74 5.00 -13.99
CA ASN A 191 -13.92 4.95 -14.85
C ASN A 191 -14.57 6.35 -14.98
N THR A 192 -14.95 6.76 -16.18
CA THR A 192 -15.71 8.00 -16.43
C THR A 192 -17.12 7.74 -16.96
N ALA A 193 -17.44 6.49 -17.34
CA ALA A 193 -18.76 6.07 -17.79
C ALA A 193 -19.70 5.69 -16.62
N ILE A 194 -19.66 6.45 -15.53
CA ILE A 194 -20.47 6.28 -14.33
C ILE A 194 -21.18 7.58 -13.96
N SER A 195 -22.09 7.54 -12.99
CA SER A 195 -22.76 8.75 -12.51
C SER A 195 -21.73 9.72 -11.92
N GLY A 196 -21.73 10.97 -12.38
CA GLY A 196 -20.75 12.00 -11.97
C GLY A 196 -19.38 11.89 -12.65
N GLY A 197 -19.17 10.91 -13.53
CA GLY A 197 -17.94 10.78 -14.30
C GLY A 197 -17.89 11.72 -15.51
N ASP A 198 -16.71 12.27 -15.81
CA ASP A 198 -16.48 13.21 -16.91
C ASP A 198 -15.03 13.13 -17.41
N ALA A 199 -14.83 12.62 -18.64
CA ALA A 199 -13.51 12.48 -19.23
C ALA A 199 -12.84 13.82 -19.56
N ALA A 200 -13.61 14.88 -19.83
CA ALA A 200 -13.06 16.21 -20.10
C ALA A 200 -12.49 16.83 -18.82
N LYS A 201 -13.22 16.71 -17.70
CA LYS A 201 -12.71 17.11 -16.38
C LYS A 201 -11.51 16.26 -15.97
N MET A 202 -11.55 14.95 -16.23
CA MET A 202 -10.41 14.06 -15.98
C MET A 202 -9.15 14.55 -16.71
N ALA A 203 -9.25 14.89 -18.00
CA ALA A 203 -8.11 15.39 -18.78
C ALA A 203 -7.48 16.64 -18.14
N GLN A 204 -8.31 17.59 -17.68
CA GLN A 204 -7.85 18.79 -17.00
C GLN A 204 -7.18 18.48 -15.66
N SER A 205 -7.80 17.60 -14.85
CA SER A 205 -7.26 17.15 -13.57
C SER A 205 -5.91 16.45 -13.70
N LEU A 206 -5.75 15.60 -14.73
CA LEU A 206 -4.49 14.91 -15.00
C LEU A 206 -3.37 15.90 -15.38
N LYS A 207 -3.67 16.89 -16.24
CA LYS A 207 -2.70 17.94 -16.59
C LYS A 207 -2.34 18.81 -15.38
N GLN A 208 -3.33 19.17 -14.56
CA GLN A 208 -3.11 19.94 -13.34
C GLN A 208 -2.21 19.20 -12.35
N LEU A 209 -2.46 17.90 -12.12
CA LEU A 209 -1.59 17.08 -11.26
C LEU A 209 -0.19 16.96 -11.83
N ALA A 210 -0.04 16.77 -13.15
CA ALA A 210 1.26 16.67 -13.80
C ALA A 210 2.15 17.91 -13.62
N MET A 211 1.55 19.07 -13.37
CA MET A 211 2.28 20.31 -13.04
C MET A 211 2.72 20.39 -11.57
N ALA A 212 2.08 19.62 -10.69
CA ALA A 212 2.34 19.65 -9.25
C ALA A 212 3.33 18.55 -8.81
N VAL A 213 3.20 17.34 -9.38
CA VAL A 213 4.00 16.17 -8.97
C VAL A 213 5.29 16.04 -9.77
N GLN A 214 6.31 15.43 -9.15
CA GLN A 214 7.57 15.08 -9.82
C GLN A 214 7.63 13.59 -10.17
N ASP A 215 8.61 13.20 -10.99
CA ASP A 215 8.75 11.81 -11.46
C ASP A 215 8.87 10.77 -10.33
N SER A 216 9.45 11.16 -9.19
CA SER A 216 9.58 10.32 -7.99
C SER A 216 8.35 10.31 -7.08
N THR A 217 7.33 11.14 -7.34
CA THR A 217 6.11 11.17 -6.52
C THR A 217 5.39 9.84 -6.62
N VAL A 218 5.12 9.20 -5.49
CA VAL A 218 4.36 7.96 -5.44
C VAL A 218 2.86 8.23 -5.55
N ILE A 219 2.22 7.59 -6.53
CA ILE A 219 0.80 7.66 -6.80
C ILE A 219 0.07 6.60 -5.98
N CYS A 220 -0.85 7.05 -5.13
CA CYS A 220 -1.60 6.26 -4.17
C CYS A 220 -3.08 6.24 -4.59
N SER A 221 -3.51 5.17 -5.25
CA SER A 221 -4.87 5.02 -5.75
C SER A 221 -5.87 4.59 -4.67
N GLY A 222 -7.16 4.80 -4.95
CA GLY A 222 -8.29 4.28 -4.17
C GLY A 222 -8.51 2.78 -4.42
N HIS A 223 -8.18 2.31 -5.62
CA HIS A 223 -8.24 0.91 -6.01
C HIS A 223 -6.96 0.39 -6.66
N ASP A 224 -6.64 -0.87 -6.40
CA ASP A 224 -5.52 -1.60 -7.00
C ASP A 224 -5.94 -3.03 -7.31
N TYR A 225 -6.31 -3.25 -8.58
CA TYR A 225 -6.67 -4.57 -9.10
C TYR A 225 -5.45 -5.42 -9.47
N GLN A 226 -4.29 -4.78 -9.64
CA GLN A 226 -3.08 -5.41 -10.14
C GLN A 226 -2.11 -5.81 -9.03
N GLN A 227 -2.38 -5.33 -7.81
CA GLN A 227 -1.52 -5.54 -6.64
C GLN A 227 -0.13 -4.96 -6.89
N CYS A 228 -0.10 -3.77 -7.51
CA CYS A 228 1.12 -2.99 -7.73
C CYS A 228 1.53 -2.23 -6.47
N PHE A 229 0.64 -2.05 -5.48
CA PHE A 229 0.83 -1.30 -4.24
C PHE A 229 1.03 0.20 -4.46
N ALA A 230 2.09 0.59 -5.16
CA ALA A 230 2.43 1.98 -5.44
C ALA A 230 3.28 2.07 -6.71
N MET A 231 3.00 3.08 -7.53
CA MET A 231 3.82 3.42 -8.69
C MET A 231 4.30 4.86 -8.54
N ASP A 232 5.55 5.14 -8.87
CA ASP A 232 5.97 6.53 -9.01
C ASP A 232 5.38 7.13 -10.30
N TRP A 233 5.36 8.47 -10.37
CA TRP A 233 4.77 9.19 -11.50
C TRP A 233 5.45 8.84 -12.83
N HIS A 234 6.76 8.59 -12.81
CA HIS A 234 7.50 8.12 -13.97
C HIS A 234 6.95 6.80 -14.51
N ALA A 235 6.90 5.76 -13.68
CA ALA A 235 6.38 4.45 -14.06
C ALA A 235 4.90 4.51 -14.44
N GLN A 236 4.10 5.35 -13.76
CA GLN A 236 2.70 5.54 -14.09
C GLN A 236 2.52 6.06 -15.52
N LYS A 237 3.33 7.04 -15.96
CA LYS A 237 3.31 7.54 -17.34
C LYS A 237 3.70 6.44 -18.33
N GLU A 238 4.81 5.74 -18.09
CA GLU A 238 5.32 4.70 -18.99
C GLU A 238 4.32 3.53 -19.18
N THR A 239 3.58 3.20 -18.13
CA THR A 239 2.65 2.06 -18.13
C THR A 239 1.22 2.41 -18.48
N THR A 240 0.90 3.70 -18.66
CA THR A 240 -0.46 4.17 -18.98
C THR A 240 -0.46 4.94 -20.30
N PRO A 241 -0.58 4.25 -21.47
CA PRO A 241 -0.42 4.88 -22.78
C PRO A 241 -1.30 6.10 -23.02
N LEU A 242 -2.57 6.07 -22.60
CA LEU A 242 -3.50 7.19 -22.78
C LEU A 242 -3.09 8.42 -21.95
N LEU A 243 -2.54 8.21 -20.74
CA LEU A 243 -2.00 9.28 -19.90
C LEU A 243 -0.74 9.87 -20.55
N ALA A 244 0.20 9.03 -20.98
CA ALA A 244 1.43 9.50 -21.63
C ALA A 244 1.13 10.30 -22.91
N GLN A 245 0.18 9.83 -23.73
CA GLN A 245 -0.23 10.55 -24.94
C GLN A 245 -0.83 11.92 -24.63
N LEU A 246 -1.68 12.01 -23.60
CA LEU A 246 -2.28 13.27 -23.15
C LEU A 246 -1.22 14.26 -22.63
N LEU A 247 -0.32 13.80 -21.75
CA LEU A 247 0.64 14.67 -21.09
C LEU A 247 1.80 15.09 -22.00
N ASN A 248 2.10 14.32 -23.04
CA ASN A 248 3.11 14.65 -24.05
C ASN A 248 2.53 15.39 -25.27
N ASP A 249 1.30 15.90 -25.18
CA ASP A 249 0.58 16.60 -26.27
C ASP A 249 0.52 15.81 -27.60
N GLN A 250 0.56 14.47 -27.53
CA GLN A 250 0.46 13.60 -28.70
C GLN A 250 -0.99 13.46 -29.20
N ILE A 251 -1.95 13.68 -28.30
CA ILE A 251 -3.38 13.73 -28.58
C ILE A 251 -3.97 15.01 -28.00
N SER A 252 -4.97 15.56 -28.68
CA SER A 252 -5.78 16.66 -28.16
C SER A 252 -6.73 16.19 -27.05
N ASP A 253 -7.24 17.13 -26.24
CA ASP A 253 -8.22 16.83 -25.19
C ASP A 253 -9.47 16.13 -25.75
N THR A 254 -9.94 16.54 -26.94
CA THR A 254 -11.05 15.89 -27.64
C THR A 254 -10.74 14.44 -27.98
N GLN A 255 -9.55 14.16 -28.50
CA GLN A 255 -9.12 12.79 -28.82
C GLN A 255 -8.97 11.95 -27.54
N PHE A 256 -8.45 12.52 -26.46
CA PHE A 256 -8.40 11.84 -25.17
C PHE A 256 -9.80 11.46 -24.68
N ILE A 257 -10.77 12.38 -24.75
CA ILE A 257 -12.15 12.12 -24.36
C ILE A 257 -12.73 10.95 -25.17
N GLU A 258 -12.58 10.98 -26.50
CA GLU A 258 -13.07 9.90 -27.38
C GLU A 258 -12.44 8.54 -27.03
N LEU A 259 -11.11 8.48 -26.88
CA LEU A 259 -10.38 7.25 -26.53
C LEU A 259 -10.74 6.75 -25.13
N LYS A 260 -10.92 7.67 -24.18
CA LYS A 260 -11.30 7.34 -22.80
C LYS A 260 -12.69 6.73 -22.74
N HIS A 261 -13.65 7.31 -23.46
CA HIS A 261 -15.02 6.77 -23.55
C HIS A 261 -15.02 5.38 -24.19
N GLN A 262 -14.27 5.19 -25.29
CA GLN A 262 -14.13 3.89 -25.94
C GLN A 262 -13.54 2.84 -24.99
N ALA A 263 -12.53 3.21 -24.21
CA ALA A 263 -11.92 2.32 -23.22
C ALA A 263 -12.92 1.91 -22.14
N ASP A 264 -13.69 2.86 -21.58
CA ASP A 264 -14.70 2.56 -20.56
C ASP A 264 -15.81 1.64 -21.08
N GLU A 265 -16.33 1.91 -22.28
CA GLU A 265 -17.42 1.14 -22.90
C GLU A 265 -17.01 -0.30 -23.23
N GLN A 266 -15.83 -0.50 -23.84
CA GLN A 266 -15.34 -1.84 -24.17
C GLN A 266 -15.23 -2.73 -22.92
N LYS A 267 -14.89 -2.12 -21.78
CA LYS A 267 -14.53 -2.86 -20.56
C LYS A 267 -15.71 -3.09 -19.62
N HIS A 268 -16.78 -2.29 -19.72
CA HIS A 268 -18.06 -2.62 -19.09
C HIS A 268 -18.60 -3.99 -19.57
N THR A 269 -18.28 -4.42 -20.79
CA THR A 269 -18.71 -5.71 -21.33
C THR A 269 -17.84 -6.91 -20.89
N ALA A 270 -16.64 -6.66 -20.36
CA ALA A 270 -15.63 -7.69 -20.08
C ALA A 270 -15.34 -7.93 -18.59
N SER A 271 -15.70 -6.99 -17.69
CA SER A 271 -15.39 -7.06 -16.25
C SER A 271 -16.47 -6.39 -15.39
N HIS A 272 -16.57 -6.78 -14.12
CA HIS A 272 -17.50 -6.23 -13.12
C HIS A 272 -16.89 -5.13 -12.23
N SER A 273 -15.71 -4.58 -12.56
CA SER A 273 -15.03 -3.58 -11.72
C SER A 273 -15.60 -2.18 -11.97
N LEU A 274 -16.31 -1.61 -10.98
CA LEU A 274 -17.04 -0.34 -11.11
C LEU A 274 -16.10 0.88 -11.25
N CYS A 275 -15.02 0.91 -10.47
CA CYS A 275 -14.20 2.11 -10.23
C CYS A 275 -13.19 2.44 -11.33
N GLY A 276 -13.03 1.54 -12.30
CA GLY A 276 -12.10 1.72 -13.41
C GLY A 276 -11.50 0.39 -13.83
N TYR A 277 -10.74 0.43 -14.91
CA TYR A 277 -10.07 -0.74 -15.42
C TYR A 277 -8.66 -0.42 -15.86
N VAL A 278 -7.74 -1.30 -15.49
CA VAL A 278 -6.33 -1.20 -15.84
C VAL A 278 -5.98 -2.27 -16.87
N GLU A 279 -5.50 -1.84 -18.03
CA GLU A 279 -4.76 -2.70 -18.95
C GLU A 279 -3.28 -2.41 -18.75
N THR A 280 -2.57 -3.26 -18.01
CA THR A 280 -1.10 -3.17 -18.03
C THR A 280 -0.61 -3.60 -19.39
N LEU A 281 0.38 -2.88 -19.89
CA LEU A 281 1.33 -3.43 -20.88
C LEU A 281 1.80 -4.81 -20.39
N GLU A 282 1.86 -5.80 -21.28
CA GLU A 282 2.42 -7.11 -20.95
C GLU A 282 3.82 -6.91 -20.33
N SER A 283 3.94 -7.22 -19.04
CA SER A 283 5.25 -7.21 -18.38
C SER A 283 5.98 -8.49 -18.75
N ALA A 284 7.30 -8.39 -18.91
CA ALA A 284 8.14 -9.57 -19.09
C ALA A 284 7.88 -10.55 -17.93
N PRO A 285 7.80 -11.86 -18.19
CA PRO A 285 7.53 -12.84 -17.14
C PRO A 285 8.58 -12.70 -16.04
N MET A 286 8.09 -12.44 -14.84
CA MET A 286 8.94 -12.20 -13.68
C MET A 286 9.86 -13.38 -13.40
N LYS A 287 11.13 -13.06 -13.11
CA LYS A 287 12.21 -14.03 -12.95
C LYS A 287 12.05 -14.78 -11.61
N GLN A 288 11.70 -16.05 -11.71
CA GLN A 288 11.59 -16.97 -10.58
C GLN A 288 12.95 -17.61 -10.27
N LEU A 289 13.24 -17.83 -8.98
CA LEU A 289 14.39 -18.60 -8.51
C LEU A 289 13.92 -19.77 -7.65
N THR A 290 14.62 -20.90 -7.80
CA THR A 290 14.54 -21.99 -6.82
C THR A 290 15.32 -21.63 -5.55
N ALA A 291 15.08 -22.34 -4.46
CA ALA A 291 15.86 -22.19 -3.24
C ALA A 291 17.37 -22.40 -3.44
N ALA A 292 17.74 -23.35 -4.30
CA ALA A 292 19.14 -23.64 -4.60
C ALA A 292 19.80 -22.49 -5.37
N ASP A 293 19.12 -21.96 -6.40
CA ASP A 293 19.63 -20.86 -7.21
C ASP A 293 19.72 -19.56 -6.39
N ALA A 294 18.72 -19.31 -5.53
CA ALA A 294 18.74 -18.17 -4.62
C ALA A 294 19.95 -18.21 -3.68
N LYS A 295 20.24 -19.37 -3.07
CA LYS A 295 21.42 -19.56 -2.21
C LYS A 295 22.71 -19.31 -2.98
N ALA A 296 22.84 -19.83 -4.21
CA ALA A 296 24.02 -19.61 -5.04
C ALA A 296 24.21 -18.13 -5.43
N MET A 297 23.12 -17.39 -5.70
CA MET A 297 23.19 -15.97 -6.05
C MET A 297 23.57 -15.06 -4.88
N LEU A 298 23.32 -15.49 -3.64
CA LEU A 298 23.60 -14.72 -2.43
C LEU A 298 25.09 -14.65 -2.07
N ASP A 299 25.94 -15.45 -2.71
CA ASP A 299 27.39 -15.38 -2.53
C ASP A 299 27.99 -14.07 -3.11
N SER A 300 27.30 -13.46 -4.07
CA SER A 300 27.69 -12.15 -4.64
C SER A 300 27.56 -11.03 -3.60
N GLN A 301 28.50 -10.08 -3.61
CA GLN A 301 28.51 -8.94 -2.67
C GLN A 301 27.33 -7.99 -2.83
N ALA A 302 26.77 -7.88 -4.03
CA ALA A 302 25.70 -6.94 -4.37
C ALA A 302 24.30 -7.61 -4.43
N THR A 303 24.13 -8.78 -3.81
CA THR A 303 22.84 -9.50 -3.77
C THR A 303 22.25 -9.47 -2.37
N TYR A 304 20.99 -9.07 -2.26
CA TYR A 304 20.25 -8.92 -1.01
C TYR A 304 18.93 -9.70 -1.06
N ILE A 305 18.45 -10.10 0.11
CA ILE A 305 17.11 -10.64 0.30
C ILE A 305 16.21 -9.51 0.76
N ILE A 306 15.05 -9.35 0.12
CA ILE A 306 13.96 -8.51 0.64
C ILE A 306 12.89 -9.44 1.22
N ASP A 307 12.71 -9.38 2.54
CA ASP A 307 11.61 -10.05 3.22
C ASP A 307 10.35 -9.18 3.15
N THR A 308 9.37 -9.65 2.37
CA THR A 308 8.11 -8.94 2.11
C THR A 308 6.97 -9.39 3.03
N ARG A 309 7.28 -10.18 4.05
CA ARG A 309 6.31 -10.60 5.05
C ARG A 309 5.97 -9.45 6.00
N GLU A 310 4.93 -9.62 6.79
CA GLU A 310 4.60 -8.62 7.80
C GLU A 310 5.56 -8.73 8.99
N PRO A 311 5.77 -7.66 9.77
CA PRO A 311 6.76 -7.64 10.86
C PRO A 311 6.60 -8.78 11.88
N TYR A 312 5.36 -9.21 12.16
CA TYR A 312 5.09 -10.37 13.03
C TYR A 312 5.55 -11.72 12.45
N GLU A 313 5.71 -11.84 11.13
CA GLU A 313 6.25 -13.04 10.49
C GLU A 313 7.79 -13.02 10.47
N HIS A 314 8.40 -11.83 10.37
CA HIS A 314 9.86 -11.67 10.45
C HIS A 314 10.39 -12.20 11.77
N GLY A 315 9.76 -11.80 12.89
CA GLY A 315 10.15 -12.25 14.22
C GLY A 315 10.00 -13.76 14.46
N ALA A 316 9.16 -14.43 13.67
CA ALA A 316 8.93 -15.87 13.81
C ALA A 316 10.01 -16.72 13.13
N ASN A 317 10.60 -16.25 12.02
CA ASN A 317 11.63 -16.98 11.27
C ASN A 317 12.78 -16.04 10.86
N ASN A 318 13.99 -16.35 11.31
CA ASN A 318 15.19 -15.61 10.93
C ASN A 318 15.71 -16.05 9.55
N LEU A 319 15.57 -15.18 8.54
CA LEU A 319 16.00 -15.50 7.17
C LEU A 319 17.52 -15.58 7.02
N SER A 320 18.28 -14.79 7.77
CA SER A 320 19.74 -14.81 7.63
C SER A 320 20.32 -16.17 8.00
N GLU A 321 19.78 -16.80 9.06
CA GLU A 321 20.11 -18.17 9.46
C GLU A 321 19.67 -19.18 8.41
N LEU A 322 18.42 -19.08 7.92
CA LEU A 322 17.84 -19.99 6.95
C LEU A 322 18.61 -20.02 5.62
N PHE A 323 19.08 -18.86 5.17
CA PHE A 323 19.88 -18.70 3.96
C PHE A 323 21.40 -18.74 4.22
N SER A 324 21.83 -18.84 5.48
CA SER A 324 23.24 -18.81 5.88
C SER A 324 24.00 -17.58 5.36
N VAL A 325 23.38 -16.40 5.45
CA VAL A 325 23.92 -15.10 5.03
C VAL A 325 24.06 -14.14 6.21
N ALA A 326 24.86 -13.08 6.05
CA ALA A 326 24.93 -12.02 7.05
C ALA A 326 23.58 -11.28 7.18
N ASN A 327 23.22 -10.86 8.41
CA ASN A 327 22.00 -10.07 8.66
C ASN A 327 21.91 -8.81 7.79
N SER A 328 23.04 -8.18 7.46
CA SER A 328 23.10 -7.00 6.59
C SER A 328 22.66 -7.26 5.15
N LYS A 329 22.57 -8.53 4.72
CA LYS A 329 22.02 -8.91 3.42
C LYS A 329 20.51 -9.10 3.42
N VAL A 330 19.85 -9.06 4.58
CA VAL A 330 18.40 -9.21 4.70
C VAL A 330 17.79 -7.85 5.01
N ILE A 331 16.92 -7.40 4.12
CA ILE A 331 16.19 -6.13 4.22
C ILE A 331 14.72 -6.47 4.48
N ASN A 332 14.17 -5.96 5.58
CA ASN A 332 12.79 -6.23 5.98
C ASN A 332 11.87 -5.12 5.49
N ILE A 333 11.19 -5.32 4.35
CA ILE A 333 10.23 -4.37 3.78
C ILE A 333 8.92 -5.11 3.56
N PRO A 334 7.99 -5.05 4.54
CA PRO A 334 6.66 -5.60 4.36
C PRO A 334 6.02 -5.08 3.08
N LEU A 335 5.26 -5.95 2.40
CA LEU A 335 4.59 -5.54 1.16
C LEU A 335 3.68 -4.32 1.36
N SER A 336 3.02 -4.24 2.52
CA SER A 336 2.19 -3.09 2.96
C SER A 336 2.96 -1.76 3.08
N ARG A 337 4.30 -1.80 3.16
CA ARG A 337 5.18 -0.63 3.32
C ARG A 337 6.11 -0.42 2.13
N MET A 338 5.93 -1.16 1.03
CA MET A 338 6.78 -1.04 -0.16
C MET A 338 6.76 0.39 -0.74
N ALA A 339 5.59 1.01 -0.79
CA ALA A 339 5.41 2.41 -1.22
C ALA A 339 6.34 3.37 -0.45
N ASN A 340 6.43 3.18 0.87
CA ASN A 340 7.28 3.99 1.72
C ASN A 340 8.76 3.69 1.47
N ALA A 341 9.15 2.43 1.32
CA ALA A 341 10.53 2.06 1.09
C ALA A 341 11.11 2.64 -0.21
N ILE A 342 10.25 2.85 -1.22
CA ILE A 342 10.61 3.51 -2.47
C ILE A 342 10.90 5.00 -2.23
N VAL A 343 10.01 5.71 -1.54
CA VAL A 343 10.18 7.15 -1.23
C VAL A 343 11.39 7.39 -0.32
N GLU A 344 11.60 6.54 0.67
CA GLU A 344 12.73 6.61 1.60
C GLU A 344 14.06 6.14 0.98
N GLU A 345 14.09 5.86 -0.33
CA GLU A 345 15.27 5.40 -1.09
C GLU A 345 16.01 4.23 -0.43
N GLN A 346 15.27 3.30 0.20
CA GLN A 346 15.86 2.17 0.93
C GLN A 346 16.49 1.12 0.00
N LEU A 347 16.27 1.24 -1.31
CA LEU A 347 16.69 0.30 -2.34
C LEU A 347 17.50 1.02 -3.42
N ASP A 348 18.55 0.36 -3.89
CA ASP A 348 19.47 0.84 -4.93
C ASP A 348 19.32 -0.02 -6.18
N LYS A 349 18.98 0.60 -7.31
CA LYS A 349 18.73 -0.08 -8.60
C LYS A 349 19.94 -0.84 -9.15
N THR A 350 21.16 -0.58 -8.66
CA THR A 350 22.38 -1.29 -9.08
C THR A 350 22.51 -2.68 -8.46
N HIS A 351 21.88 -2.90 -7.30
CA HIS A 351 21.89 -4.16 -6.57
C HIS A 351 20.99 -5.22 -7.20
N THR A 352 21.20 -6.47 -6.79
CA THR A 352 20.35 -7.61 -7.10
C THR A 352 19.48 -7.92 -5.88
N TYR A 353 18.17 -8.08 -6.08
CA TYR A 353 17.23 -8.37 -5.01
C TYR A 353 16.49 -9.69 -5.23
N ILE A 354 16.52 -10.54 -4.21
CA ILE A 354 15.73 -11.76 -4.13
C ILE A 354 14.61 -11.52 -3.12
N LEU A 355 13.39 -11.43 -3.62
CA LEU A 355 12.21 -11.18 -2.82
C LEU A 355 11.64 -12.48 -2.29
N VAL A 356 11.34 -12.49 -1.00
CA VAL A 356 10.85 -13.67 -0.28
C VAL A 356 9.60 -13.31 0.51
N CYS A 357 8.65 -14.25 0.54
CA CYS A 357 7.56 -14.25 1.50
C CYS A 357 7.23 -15.69 1.91
N ARG A 358 6.14 -15.90 2.66
CA ARG A 358 5.74 -17.25 3.10
C ARG A 358 5.53 -18.24 1.95
N SER A 359 4.80 -17.85 0.90
CA SER A 359 4.35 -18.78 -0.17
C SER A 359 4.72 -18.35 -1.60
N GLY A 360 5.50 -17.27 -1.76
CA GLY A 360 5.86 -16.70 -3.06
C GLY A 360 4.90 -15.63 -3.62
N ASN A 361 3.66 -15.53 -3.13
CA ASN A 361 2.66 -14.63 -3.72
C ASN A 361 2.96 -13.13 -3.51
N ARG A 362 3.26 -12.73 -2.26
CA ARG A 362 3.55 -11.33 -1.91
C ARG A 362 4.87 -10.86 -2.51
N SER A 363 5.88 -11.71 -2.46
CA SER A 363 7.19 -11.44 -3.05
C SER A 363 7.13 -11.34 -4.58
N LYS A 364 6.28 -12.14 -5.24
CA LYS A 364 6.02 -11.99 -6.68
C LYS A 364 5.41 -10.64 -7.02
N GLN A 365 4.44 -10.17 -6.22
CA GLN A 365 3.81 -8.85 -6.42
C GLN A 365 4.83 -7.72 -6.25
N ALA A 366 5.60 -7.74 -5.16
CA ALA A 366 6.68 -6.77 -4.96
C ALA A 366 7.71 -6.81 -6.09
N ALA A 367 8.10 -8.00 -6.56
CA ALA A 367 9.10 -8.13 -7.62
C ALA A 367 8.59 -7.53 -8.95
N ASN A 368 7.32 -7.78 -9.29
CA ASN A 368 6.67 -7.16 -10.44
C ASN A 368 6.66 -5.63 -10.33
N ASN A 369 6.26 -5.11 -9.17
CA ASN A 369 6.20 -3.68 -8.93
C ASN A 369 7.59 -3.02 -9.02
N LEU A 370 8.61 -3.57 -8.36
CA LEU A 370 9.98 -3.07 -8.47
C LEU A 370 10.49 -3.12 -9.92
N SER A 371 10.14 -4.16 -10.69
CA SER A 371 10.49 -4.21 -12.11
C SER A 371 9.86 -3.06 -12.90
N GLN A 372 8.62 -2.68 -12.62
CA GLN A 372 7.96 -1.53 -13.25
C GLN A 372 8.60 -0.19 -12.85
N LEU A 373 9.20 -0.12 -11.66
CA LEU A 373 9.97 1.03 -11.17
C LEU A 373 11.42 1.05 -11.71
N GLY A 374 11.76 0.16 -12.64
CA GLY A 374 13.06 0.11 -13.32
C GLY A 374 14.15 -0.68 -12.59
N PHE A 375 13.80 -1.53 -11.62
CA PHE A 375 14.76 -2.47 -11.05
C PHE A 375 14.95 -3.68 -11.97
N GLU A 376 16.11 -3.78 -12.63
CA GLU A 376 16.34 -4.81 -13.66
C GLU A 376 16.69 -6.22 -13.10
N LYS A 377 17.20 -6.25 -11.86
CA LYS A 377 17.76 -7.44 -11.20
C LYS A 377 16.94 -7.86 -9.98
N VAL A 378 15.62 -7.98 -10.17
CA VAL A 378 14.68 -8.45 -9.15
C VAL A 378 14.19 -9.86 -9.47
N TYR A 379 14.11 -10.69 -8.43
CA TYR A 379 13.76 -12.09 -8.53
C TYR A 379 12.78 -12.47 -7.42
N ASN A 380 11.79 -13.32 -7.72
CA ASN A 380 10.96 -13.94 -6.70
C ASN A 380 11.51 -15.32 -6.35
N LEU A 381 11.52 -15.65 -5.05
CA LEU A 381 11.71 -17.03 -4.62
C LEU A 381 10.42 -17.83 -4.81
N ASP A 382 10.45 -18.81 -5.71
CA ASP A 382 9.29 -19.64 -6.01
C ASP A 382 8.86 -20.49 -4.81
N GLY A 383 7.56 -20.52 -4.54
CA GLY A 383 6.95 -21.12 -3.34
C GLY A 383 7.34 -20.52 -1.98
N GLY A 384 8.24 -19.53 -1.94
CA GLY A 384 8.65 -18.82 -0.74
C GLY A 384 9.25 -19.72 0.35
N LEU A 385 9.09 -19.32 1.61
CA LEU A 385 9.61 -20.07 2.75
C LEU A 385 8.99 -21.46 2.94
N ALA A 386 7.80 -21.70 2.39
CA ALA A 386 7.11 -22.98 2.52
C ALA A 386 7.84 -24.13 1.80
N LEU A 387 8.79 -23.83 0.91
CA LEU A 387 9.59 -24.80 0.16
C LEU A 387 11.05 -24.88 0.60
N LEU A 388 11.42 -24.24 1.72
CA LEU A 388 12.80 -24.17 2.23
C LEU A 388 13.16 -25.28 3.21
#